data_AF-A0A7K8AYW7-F1
#
_entry.id   AF-A0A7K8AYW7-F1
#
_cell.length_a   1.000
_cell.length_b   1.000
_cell.length_c   1.000
_cell.angle_alpha   90.00
_cell.angle_beta   90.00
_cell.angle_gamma   90.00
#
_symmetry.space_group_name_H-M   'P 1'
#
loop_
_entity.id
_entity.type
_entity.pdbx_description
1 polymer ?
#
loop_
_entity_poly.entity_id
_entity_poly.type
_entity_poly.pdbx_seq_one_letter_code
_entity_poly.pdbx_strand_id
1 'polypeptide(L)'
;APQAGRWASEKKLAELHDPSGDILGSGGGATPNPQQPPCILKIFGGAISRGANYKSVLATPRSSARQLVREALERYGLNPDDF
;
A
#
# COMPACT_ATOMS: atom_id res chain seq x y z
N ALA A 1 22.73 15.72 14.39
CA ALA A 1 22.34 14.98 13.18
C ALA A 1 20.88 15.34 12.87
N PRO A 2 20.52 15.71 11.63
CA PRO A 2 19.13 16.03 11.32
C PRO A 2 18.33 14.71 11.36
N GLN A 3 17.31 14.68 12.20
CA GLN A 3 16.38 13.57 12.30
C GLN A 3 15.60 13.53 10.98
N ALA A 4 16.02 12.67 10.06
CA ALA A 4 15.33 12.44 8.80
C ALA A 4 13.89 12.05 9.15
N GLY A 5 12.94 12.95 8.87
CA GLY A 5 11.55 12.74 9.18
C GLY A 5 11.11 11.42 8.54
N ARG A 6 10.75 10.44 9.38
CA ARG A 6 10.26 9.13 8.97
C ARG A 6 9.10 9.35 8.00
N TRP A 7 9.25 8.87 6.76
CA TRP A 7 8.31 9.15 5.67
C TRP A 7 6.91 8.67 6.05
N ALA A 8 5.87 9.33 5.55
CA ALA A 8 4.47 9.04 5.91
C ALA A 8 4.08 7.56 5.69
N SER A 9 4.66 6.89 4.69
CA SER A 9 4.43 5.47 4.42
C SER A 9 5.02 4.54 5.48
N GLU A 10 6.07 4.95 6.18
CA GLU A 10 6.70 4.15 7.24
C GLU A 10 5.88 4.20 8.53
N LYS A 11 5.26 5.33 8.84
CA LYS A 11 4.30 5.46 9.97
C LYS A 11 3.09 4.55 9.76
N LYS A 12 2.55 4.51 8.55
CA LYS A 12 1.43 3.64 8.17
C LYS A 12 1.78 2.14 8.26
N LEU A 13 3.06 1.78 8.06
CA LEU A 13 3.54 0.42 8.27
C LEU A 13 3.54 0.02 9.75
N ALA A 14 3.94 0.95 10.63
CA ALA A 14 4.03 0.71 12.07
C ALA A 14 2.66 0.65 12.77
N GLU A 15 1.64 1.26 12.17
CA GLU A 15 0.26 1.28 12.70
C GLU A 15 -0.55 0.04 12.30
N LEU A 16 -0.07 -0.79 11.38
CA LEU A 16 -0.66 -2.09 11.05
C LEU A 16 -0.34 -3.10 12.18
N HIS A 17 -1.13 -3.06 13.24
CA HIS A 17 -1.21 -4.14 14.24
C HIS A 17 -1.91 -5.36 13.61
N ASP A 18 -1.36 -6.57 13.80
CA ASP A 18 -1.91 -7.84 13.32
C ASP A 18 -2.75 -8.50 14.44
N PRO A 19 -4.09 -8.48 14.37
CA PRO A 19 -4.92 -9.23 15.30
C PRO A 19 -5.25 -10.61 14.71
N SER A 20 -4.26 -11.46 14.45
CA SER A 20 -4.55 -12.85 14.06
C SER A 20 -3.59 -13.84 14.71
N GLY A 21 -3.69 -13.92 16.04
CA GLY A 21 -3.47 -15.16 16.75
C GLY A 21 -4.73 -16.03 16.67
N ASP A 22 -4.54 -17.27 16.20
CA ASP A 22 -5.45 -18.43 16.27
C ASP A 22 -6.72 -18.42 15.40
N ILE A 23 -6.79 -19.33 14.41
CA ILE A 23 -7.72 -20.48 14.33
C ILE A 23 -7.33 -21.35 13.10
N LEU A 24 -6.96 -22.60 13.36
CA LEU A 24 -6.86 -23.70 12.38
C LEU A 24 -8.26 -24.21 12.01
N GLY A 25 -8.54 -24.41 10.72
CA GLY A 25 -9.77 -25.05 10.25
C GLY A 25 -9.74 -25.41 8.76
N SER A 26 -9.63 -26.71 8.48
CA SER A 26 -9.56 -27.36 7.16
C SER A 26 -10.81 -27.10 6.29
N GLY A 27 -10.64 -26.70 5.02
CA GLY A 27 -11.75 -26.66 4.05
C GLY A 27 -11.53 -25.83 2.77
N GLY A 28 -10.97 -26.46 1.73
CA GLY A 28 -11.49 -26.43 0.34
C GLY A 28 -11.86 -25.15 -0.42
N GLY A 29 -11.52 -23.94 0.03
CA GLY A 29 -11.62 -22.71 -0.77
C GLY A 29 -10.28 -21.99 -0.73
N ALA A 30 -9.84 -21.40 -1.84
CA ALA A 30 -8.64 -20.56 -1.86
C ALA A 30 -8.91 -19.29 -1.03
N THR A 31 -8.85 -19.43 0.30
CA THR A 31 -8.86 -18.31 1.23
C THR A 31 -7.62 -17.49 0.91
N PRO A 32 -7.75 -16.17 0.68
CA PRO A 32 -6.60 -15.32 0.41
C PRO A 32 -5.67 -15.46 1.61
N ASN A 33 -4.51 -16.07 1.41
CA ASN A 33 -3.56 -16.34 2.48
C ASN A 33 -3.22 -14.99 3.16
N PRO A 34 -3.66 -14.74 4.41
CA PRO A 34 -3.45 -13.46 5.07
C PRO A 34 -1.96 -13.22 5.43
N GLN A 35 -1.10 -14.20 5.16
CA GLN A 35 0.33 -14.19 5.49
C GLN A 35 1.20 -13.33 4.56
N GLN A 36 0.65 -12.71 3.52
CA GLN A 36 1.45 -11.82 2.70
C GLN A 36 1.71 -10.49 3.46
N PRO A 37 2.98 -10.14 3.74
CA PRO A 37 3.26 -8.91 4.47
C PRO A 37 2.88 -7.69 3.63
N PRO A 38 2.53 -6.57 4.27
CA PRO A 38 2.32 -5.31 3.56
C PRO A 38 3.59 -4.89 2.80
N CYS A 39 3.41 -4.27 1.63
CA CYS A 39 4.51 -3.86 0.76
C CYS A 39 4.35 -2.41 0.28
N ILE A 40 5.43 -1.83 -0.26
CA ILE A 40 5.42 -0.47 -0.82
C ILE A 40 5.45 -0.53 -2.34
N LEU A 41 4.44 0.03 -2.98
CA LEU A 41 4.35 0.21 -4.43
C LEU A 41 4.95 1.55 -4.84
N LYS A 42 5.79 1.56 -5.87
CA LYS A 42 6.27 2.77 -6.53
C LYS A 42 5.36 3.04 -7.73
N ILE A 43 4.47 4.02 -7.61
CA ILE A 43 3.52 4.37 -8.68
C ILE A 43 4.06 5.56 -9.44
N PHE A 44 4.03 5.46 -10.78
CA PHE A 44 4.44 6.50 -11.72
C PHE A 44 3.20 7.08 -12.42
N GLY A 45 3.31 8.31 -12.92
CA GLY A 45 2.28 8.94 -13.76
C GLY A 45 2.33 8.47 -15.22
N GLY A 46 1.64 9.19 -16.10
CA GLY A 46 1.45 8.81 -17.51
C GLY A 46 2.70 8.76 -18.40
N ALA A 47 3.85 9.25 -17.94
CA ALA A 47 5.12 9.14 -18.65
C ALA A 47 6.25 8.68 -17.70
N ILE A 48 6.98 7.64 -18.10
CA ILE A 48 8.14 7.11 -17.36
C ILE A 48 9.41 7.44 -18.13
N SER A 49 10.31 8.20 -17.51
CA SER A 49 11.61 8.58 -18.05
C SER A 49 12.67 8.57 -16.95
N ARG A 50 13.95 8.68 -17.31
CA ARG A 50 15.02 8.88 -16.32
C ARG A 50 14.75 10.16 -15.52
N GLY A 51 14.70 10.05 -14.20
CA GLY A 51 14.38 11.17 -13.31
C GLY A 51 12.89 11.37 -13.03
N ALA A 52 12.01 10.51 -13.56
CA ALA A 52 10.58 10.58 -13.24
C ALA A 52 10.31 10.40 -11.74
N ASN A 53 9.46 11.27 -11.19
CA ASN A 53 9.04 11.21 -9.81
C ASN A 53 7.97 10.12 -9.61
N TYR A 54 8.16 9.28 -8.60
CA TYR A 54 7.16 8.31 -8.17
C TYR A 54 6.54 8.71 -6.83
N LYS A 55 5.35 8.20 -6.54
CA LYS A 55 4.74 8.25 -5.21
C LYS A 55 4.69 6.84 -4.63
N SER A 56 5.11 6.71 -3.38
CA SER A 56 5.04 5.44 -2.64
C SER A 56 3.62 5.23 -2.11
N VAL A 57 3.02 4.08 -2.39
CA VAL A 57 1.73 3.64 -1.84
C VAL A 57 1.90 2.37 -1.04
N LEU A 58 1.29 2.31 0.15
CA LEU A 58 1.25 1.09 0.95
C LEU A 58 0.19 0.14 0.39
N ALA A 59 0.58 -1.09 0.06
CA ALA A 59 -0.32 -2.14 -0.34
C ALA A 59 -0.35 -3.26 0.71
N THR A 60 -1.54 -3.78 0.94
CA THR A 60 -1.77 -4.98 1.76
C THR A 60 -2.43 -6.05 0.88
N PRO A 61 -2.45 -7.33 1.30
CA PRO A 61 -3.11 -8.40 0.53
C PRO A 61 -4.60 -8.18 0.31
N ARG A 62 -5.22 -7.32 1.13
CA ARG A 62 -6.64 -6.95 1.07
C ARG A 62 -6.90 -5.66 0.28
N SER A 63 -5.86 -5.00 -0.20
CA SER A 63 -5.99 -3.75 -0.95
C SER A 63 -6.48 -4.03 -2.36
N SER A 64 -7.60 -3.41 -2.74
CA SER A 64 -8.09 -3.45 -4.13
C SER A 64 -7.34 -2.44 -5.01
N ALA A 65 -7.31 -2.69 -6.33
CA ALA A 65 -6.72 -1.76 -7.29
C ALA A 65 -7.34 -0.35 -7.18
N ARG A 66 -8.66 -0.24 -7.00
CA ARG A 66 -9.36 1.05 -6.85
C ARG A 66 -8.87 1.83 -5.62
N GLN A 67 -8.66 1.16 -4.49
CA GLN A 67 -8.14 1.79 -3.28
C GLN A 67 -6.69 2.28 -3.48
N LEU A 68 -5.86 1.47 -4.16
CA LEU A 68 -4.48 1.83 -4.45
C LEU A 68 -4.38 3.02 -5.41
N VAL A 69 -5.22 3.06 -6.45
CA VAL A 69 -5.29 4.18 -7.39
C VAL A 69 -5.77 5.45 -6.69
N ARG A 70 -6.81 5.36 -5.86
CA ARG A 70 -7.27 6.50 -5.05
C ARG A 70 -6.14 7.10 -4.21
N GLU A 71 -5.44 6.25 -3.47
CA GLU A 71 -4.32 6.69 -2.62
C GLU A 71 -3.14 7.25 -3.45
N ALA A 72 -2.97 6.78 -4.68
CA ALA A 72 -1.99 7.33 -5.61
C ALA A 72 -2.39 8.74 -6.07
N LEU A 73 -3.63 8.92 -6.52
CA LEU A 73 -4.18 10.19 -7.00
C LEU A 73 -4.08 11.27 -5.91
N GLU A 74 -4.48 10.94 -4.68
CA GLU A 74 -4.34 11.85 -3.51
C GLU A 74 -2.88 12.28 -3.30
N ARG A 75 -1.90 11.35 -3.39
CA ARG A 75 -0.47 11.68 -3.24
C ARG A 75 0.11 12.47 -4.40
N TYR A 76 -0.50 12.40 -5.57
CA TYR A 76 -0.18 13.23 -6.73
C TYR A 76 -0.90 14.59 -6.71
N GLY A 77 -1.82 14.82 -5.76
CA GLY A 77 -2.62 16.06 -5.69
C GLY A 77 -3.74 16.12 -6.73
N LEU A 78 -4.20 14.97 -7.20
CA LEU A 78 -5.28 14.81 -8.17
C LEU A 78 -6.58 14.42 -7.47
N ASN A 79 -7.70 14.50 -8.21
CA ASN A 79 -9.00 14.10 -7.69
C ASN A 79 -9.09 12.57 -7.51
N PRO A 80 -9.33 12.04 -6.31
CA PRO A 80 -9.43 10.59 -6.04
C PRO A 80 -10.53 9.85 -6.81
N ASP A 81 -11.53 10.56 -7.32
CA ASP A 81 -12.70 9.99 -8.01
C ASP A 81 -12.59 10.00 -9.55
N ASP A 82 -11.45 10.42 -10.11
CA ASP A 82 -11.22 10.45 -11.56
C ASP A 82 -10.93 9.05 -12.18
N PHE A 83 -11.27 7.94 -11.48
CA PHE A 83 -10.96 6.56 -11.88
C PHE A 83 -12.06 5.52 -11.56
#